data_AF-A0A4P7BBR1-F1
#
_entry.id   AF-A0A4P7BBR1-F1
#
_cell.length_a   1.000
_cell.length_b   1.000
_cell.length_c   1.000
_cell.angle_alpha   90.00
_cell.angle_beta   90.00
_cell.angle_gamma   90.00
#
_symmetry.space_group_name_H-M   'P 1'
#
loop_
_entity.id
_entity.type
_entity.pdbx_description
1 polymer ?
#
loop_
_entity_poly.entity_id
_entity_poly.type
_entity_poly.pdbx_seq_one_letter_code
_entity_poly.pdbx_strand_id
1 'polypeptide(L)'
;MQTPTGALGDVPPNPAVDRQAKYETQTAQLYAGLGEFVAQFEQLIFAMRYILPMAFGGGRETNALIAPAYAELTADPLRRVFGSTMAIAIDQSALSAEEKAVGQKVLRSITKRIQTLTEKRNEIVHGTWFFGWASAEQSDFSTASGFKPKNTKEGVAHTNISRTREGFDDLIMDCLEASCLVKRMMVLFHGNSFSKNFIFVNGEVSLDDVHWTFSRRRTRSAPEVAE
;
A
#
# COMPACT_ATOMS: atom_id res chain seq x y z
N MET A 1 42.00 -28.62 -46.04
CA MET A 1 40.97 -29.21 -45.16
C MET A 1 40.14 -28.06 -44.61
N GLN A 2 38.93 -27.87 -45.11
CA GLN A 2 37.98 -26.88 -44.59
C GLN A 2 37.05 -27.58 -43.59
N THR A 3 37.01 -27.10 -42.35
CA THR A 3 36.03 -27.53 -41.34
C THR A 3 34.68 -26.86 -41.65
N PRO A 4 33.58 -27.62 -41.74
CA PRO A 4 32.28 -27.03 -42.00
C PRO A 4 31.77 -26.36 -40.71
N THR A 5 31.64 -25.04 -40.77
CA THR A 5 30.94 -24.21 -39.79
C THR A 5 29.44 -24.47 -39.94
N GLY A 6 28.97 -25.59 -39.40
CA GLY A 6 27.54 -25.87 -39.31
C GLY A 6 26.91 -24.89 -38.34
N ALA A 7 26.09 -23.96 -38.85
CA ALA A 7 25.22 -23.13 -38.04
C ALA A 7 24.34 -24.06 -37.19
N LEU A 8 24.52 -24.00 -35.86
CA LEU A 8 23.60 -24.60 -34.91
C LEU A 8 22.24 -23.94 -35.13
N GLY A 9 21.35 -24.63 -35.84
CA GLY A 9 19.99 -24.17 -36.02
C GLY A 9 19.30 -24.04 -34.67
N ASP A 10 18.56 -22.94 -34.50
CA ASP A 10 17.78 -22.66 -33.29
C ASP A 10 16.88 -23.85 -32.97
N VAL A 11 17.21 -24.56 -31.90
CA VAL A 11 16.36 -25.62 -31.38
C VAL A 11 15.11 -24.94 -30.81
N PRO A 12 13.90 -25.25 -31.30
CA PRO A 12 12.69 -24.62 -30.78
C PRO A 12 12.56 -24.90 -29.28
N PRO A 13 12.14 -23.90 -28.48
CA PRO A 13 12.09 -24.04 -27.04
C PRO A 13 11.17 -25.19 -26.63
N ASN A 14 11.64 -26.01 -25.69
CA ASN A 14 10.85 -27.11 -25.13
C ASN A 14 9.64 -26.52 -24.36
N PRO A 15 8.39 -26.78 -24.77
CA PRO A 15 7.20 -26.20 -24.15
C PRO A 15 7.05 -26.51 -22.65
N ALA A 16 7.56 -27.67 -22.21
CA ALA A 16 7.53 -28.06 -20.80
C ALA A 16 8.49 -27.21 -19.94
N VAL A 17 9.66 -26.87 -20.49
CA VAL A 17 10.65 -26.01 -19.82
C VAL A 17 10.13 -24.57 -19.72
N ASP A 18 9.49 -24.08 -20.78
CA ASP A 18 8.86 -22.75 -20.79
C ASP A 18 7.70 -22.65 -19.77
N ARG A 19 6.86 -23.69 -19.67
CA ARG A 19 5.77 -23.71 -18.67
C ARG A 19 6.28 -23.65 -17.23
N GLN A 20 7.29 -24.46 -16.89
CA GLN A 20 7.86 -24.48 -15.54
C GLN A 20 8.50 -23.13 -15.18
N ALA A 21 9.26 -22.54 -16.11
CA ALA A 21 9.88 -21.23 -15.90
C ALA A 21 8.84 -20.11 -15.69
N LYS A 22 7.75 -20.11 -16.47
CA LYS A 22 6.62 -19.18 -16.29
C LYS A 22 5.95 -19.36 -14.94
N TYR A 23 5.68 -20.61 -14.56
CA TYR A 23 5.10 -20.95 -13.26
C TYR A 23 5.93 -20.37 -12.11
N GLU A 24 7.23 -20.65 -12.09
CA GLU A 24 8.12 -20.18 -11.03
C GLU A 24 8.19 -18.65 -10.99
N THR A 25 8.34 -18.01 -12.15
CA THR A 25 8.48 -16.56 -12.24
C THR A 25 7.21 -15.83 -11.81
N GLN A 26 6.06 -16.19 -12.37
CA GLN A 26 4.80 -15.49 -12.12
C GLN A 26 4.29 -15.73 -10.70
N THR A 27 4.42 -16.95 -10.17
CA THR A 27 4.03 -17.23 -8.76
C THR A 27 4.94 -16.50 -7.77
N ALA A 28 6.25 -16.44 -8.03
CA ALA A 28 7.17 -15.65 -7.22
C ALA A 28 6.82 -14.16 -7.22
N GLN A 29 6.45 -13.59 -8.38
CA GLN A 29 6.00 -12.19 -8.48
C GLN A 29 4.72 -11.93 -7.66
N LEU A 30 3.78 -12.88 -7.65
CA LEU A 30 2.55 -12.79 -6.86
C LEU A 30 2.84 -12.83 -5.35
N TYR A 31 3.69 -13.75 -4.89
CA TYR A 31 4.13 -13.80 -3.49
C TYR A 31 4.86 -12.51 -3.08
N ALA A 32 5.75 -12.02 -3.94
CA ALA A 32 6.45 -10.76 -3.71
C ALA A 32 5.47 -9.58 -3.63
N GLY A 33 4.44 -9.55 -4.49
CA GLY A 33 3.41 -8.50 -4.48
C GLY A 33 2.62 -8.47 -3.19
N LEU A 34 2.18 -9.64 -2.72
CA LEU A 34 1.50 -9.76 -1.44
C LEU A 34 2.39 -9.30 -0.27
N GLY A 35 3.63 -9.78 -0.21
CA GLY A 35 4.57 -9.43 0.85
C GLY A 35 4.93 -7.94 0.88
N GLU A 36 5.17 -7.35 -0.29
CA GLU A 36 5.47 -5.93 -0.43
C GLU A 36 4.26 -5.06 -0.03
N PHE A 37 3.05 -5.43 -0.45
CA PHE A 37 1.83 -4.75 0.00
C PHE A 37 1.70 -4.74 1.53
N VAL A 38 1.88 -5.89 2.18
CA VAL A 38 1.81 -5.98 3.65
C VAL A 38 2.88 -5.09 4.30
N ALA A 39 4.12 -5.13 3.80
CA ALA A 39 5.20 -4.30 4.34
C ALA A 39 4.89 -2.80 4.21
N GLN A 40 4.38 -2.36 3.06
CA GLN A 40 4.05 -0.95 2.84
C GLN A 40 2.83 -0.49 3.65
N PHE A 41 1.86 -1.38 3.87
CA PHE A 41 0.78 -1.12 4.80
C PHE A 41 1.31 -0.89 6.23
N GLU A 42 2.26 -1.70 6.70
CA GLU A 42 2.87 -1.49 8.02
C GLU A 42 3.67 -0.17 8.09
N GLN A 43 4.30 0.27 6.99
CA GLN A 43 4.94 1.59 6.92
C GLN A 43 3.93 2.74 7.06
N LEU A 44 2.70 2.58 6.56
CA LEU A 44 1.61 3.52 6.80
C LEU A 44 1.18 3.52 8.29
N ILE A 45 1.06 2.35 8.92
CA ILE A 45 0.75 2.23 10.35
C ILE A 45 1.85 2.91 11.19
N PHE A 46 3.12 2.64 10.86
CA PHE A 46 4.26 3.29 11.50
C PHE A 46 4.21 4.82 11.34
N ALA A 47 3.88 5.33 10.15
CA ALA A 47 3.75 6.77 9.94
C ALA A 47 2.73 7.42 10.89
N MET A 48 1.59 6.77 11.15
CA MET A 48 0.62 7.27 12.14
C MET A 48 1.22 7.28 13.56
N ARG A 49 1.87 6.18 13.98
CA ARG A 49 2.54 6.10 15.30
C ARG A 49 3.62 7.16 15.46
N TYR A 50 4.33 7.47 14.39
CA TYR A 50 5.40 8.48 14.38
C TYR A 50 4.86 9.91 14.56
N ILE A 51 3.73 10.24 13.95
CA ILE A 51 3.14 11.58 14.01
C ILE A 51 2.39 11.84 15.32
N LEU A 52 1.73 10.83 15.89
CA LEU A 52 0.95 10.95 17.12
C LEU A 52 1.65 11.70 18.27
N PRO A 53 2.90 11.37 18.68
CA PRO A 53 3.56 12.07 19.77
C PRO A 53 3.73 13.58 19.52
N MET A 54 3.96 14.00 18.27
CA MET A 54 4.04 15.43 17.93
C MET A 54 2.71 16.15 18.17
N ALA A 55 1.59 15.46 17.91
CA ALA A 55 0.26 16.02 18.08
C ALA A 55 -0.13 16.25 19.56
N PHE A 56 0.52 15.56 20.49
CA PHE A 56 0.35 15.80 21.93
C PHE A 56 1.13 17.03 22.43
N GLY A 57 1.98 17.65 21.60
CA GLY A 57 2.69 18.89 21.92
C GLY A 57 3.71 18.76 23.07
N GLY A 58 4.00 17.54 23.50
CA GLY A 58 4.86 17.25 24.66
C GLY A 58 6.33 17.11 24.30
N GLY A 59 7.20 17.31 25.29
CA GLY A 59 8.63 17.01 25.19
C GLY A 59 8.90 15.50 25.13
N ARG A 60 10.18 15.13 25.07
CA ARG A 60 10.62 13.72 25.02
C ARG A 60 10.02 12.87 26.14
N GLU A 61 9.88 13.43 27.34
CA GLU A 61 9.33 12.74 28.51
C GLU A 61 7.83 12.44 28.35
N THR A 62 7.03 13.41 27.93
CA THR A 62 5.61 13.22 27.65
C THR A 62 5.40 12.17 26.55
N ASN A 63 6.23 12.21 25.50
CA ASN A 63 6.14 11.24 24.41
C ASN A 63 6.48 9.82 24.87
N ALA A 64 7.44 9.66 25.79
CA ALA A 64 7.76 8.36 26.38
C ALA A 64 6.62 7.79 27.24
N LEU A 65 5.82 8.65 27.88
CA LEU A 65 4.65 8.24 28.67
C LEU A 65 3.44 7.84 27.80
N ILE A 66 3.24 8.53 26.67
CA ILE A 66 2.06 8.30 25.82
C ILE A 66 2.32 7.18 24.80
N ALA A 67 3.56 6.98 24.34
CA ALA A 67 3.89 5.96 23.34
C ALA A 67 3.38 4.53 23.67
N PRO A 68 3.51 4.03 24.91
CA PRO A 68 2.96 2.73 25.28
C PRO A 68 1.45 2.62 25.07
N ALA A 69 0.70 3.71 25.22
CA ALA A 69 -0.77 3.71 25.12
C ALA A 69 -1.28 3.41 23.70
N TYR A 70 -0.45 3.62 22.66
CA TYR A 70 -0.82 3.32 21.28
C TYR A 70 0.12 2.33 20.58
N ALA A 71 1.13 1.80 21.28
CA ALA A 71 2.13 0.90 20.70
C ALA A 71 1.51 -0.39 20.14
N GLU A 72 0.57 -0.98 20.88
CA GLU A 72 -0.07 -2.26 20.53
C GLU A 72 -1.35 -2.12 19.69
N LEU A 73 -1.76 -0.88 19.39
CA LEU A 73 -2.97 -0.67 18.61
C LEU A 73 -2.75 -1.17 17.19
N THR A 74 -3.71 -1.97 16.72
CA THR A 74 -3.82 -2.40 15.32
C THR A 74 -4.34 -1.25 14.45
N ALA A 75 -4.40 -1.46 13.13
CA ALA A 75 -4.67 -0.40 12.16
C ALA A 75 -5.94 0.42 12.43
N ASP A 76 -7.09 -0.22 12.69
CA ASP A 76 -8.35 0.51 12.90
C ASP A 76 -8.38 1.34 14.20
N PRO A 77 -8.08 0.78 15.39
CA PRO A 77 -8.04 1.60 16.60
C PRO A 77 -6.95 2.68 16.52
N LEU A 78 -5.78 2.41 15.94
CA LEU A 78 -4.75 3.42 15.74
C LEU A 78 -5.23 4.56 14.82
N ARG A 79 -5.91 4.23 13.71
CA ARG A 79 -6.50 5.21 12.80
C ARG A 79 -7.51 6.11 13.51
N ARG A 80 -8.33 5.56 14.42
CA ARG A 80 -9.29 6.34 15.22
C ARG A 80 -8.58 7.31 16.16
N VAL A 81 -7.56 6.85 16.89
CA VAL A 81 -6.73 7.69 17.77
C VAL A 81 -6.01 8.77 16.96
N PHE A 82 -5.41 8.41 15.83
CA PHE A 82 -4.80 9.38 14.90
C PHE A 82 -5.81 10.43 14.45
N GLY A 83 -6.99 10.02 14.00
CA GLY A 83 -8.05 10.93 13.57
C GLY A 83 -8.49 11.89 14.67
N SER A 84 -8.78 11.40 15.87
CA SER A 84 -9.23 12.25 16.98
C SER A 84 -8.14 13.20 17.45
N THR A 85 -6.91 12.70 17.65
CA THR A 85 -5.79 13.52 18.11
C THR A 85 -5.44 14.61 17.11
N MET A 86 -5.39 14.29 15.81
CA MET A 86 -5.12 15.31 14.78
C MET A 86 -6.25 16.33 14.65
N ALA A 87 -7.51 15.93 14.84
CA ALA A 87 -8.64 16.86 14.82
C ALA A 87 -8.53 17.88 15.96
N ILE A 88 -8.16 17.42 17.17
CA ILE A 88 -7.90 18.29 18.33
C ILE A 88 -6.72 19.22 18.05
N ALA A 89 -5.62 18.70 17.51
CA ALA A 89 -4.44 19.49 17.18
C ALA A 89 -4.75 20.61 16.16
N ILE A 90 -5.57 20.32 15.14
CA ILE A 90 -6.03 21.32 14.17
C ILE A 90 -6.88 22.39 14.88
N ASP A 91 -7.82 21.98 15.73
CA ASP A 91 -8.72 22.91 16.43
C ASP A 91 -7.97 23.83 17.40
N GLN A 92 -6.96 23.30 18.11
CA GLN A 92 -6.13 24.05 19.05
C GLN A 92 -5.00 24.85 18.40
N SER A 93 -4.74 24.65 17.11
CA SER A 93 -3.70 25.39 16.39
C SER A 93 -4.01 26.89 16.24
N ALA A 94 -2.97 27.67 15.97
CA ALA A 94 -3.05 29.10 15.64
C ALA A 94 -3.53 29.37 14.19
N LEU A 95 -3.99 28.35 13.46
CA LEU A 95 -4.51 28.49 12.11
C LEU A 95 -5.77 29.36 12.08
N SER A 96 -6.02 30.03 10.94
CA SER A 96 -7.28 30.72 10.70
C SER A 96 -8.45 29.73 10.63
N ALA A 97 -9.69 30.22 10.80
CA ALA A 97 -10.88 29.36 10.69
C ALA A 97 -10.98 28.65 9.33
N GLU A 98 -10.57 29.32 8.25
CA GLU A 98 -10.51 28.75 6.90
C GLU A 98 -9.47 27.64 6.80
N GLU A 99 -8.24 27.87 7.29
CA GLU A 99 -7.19 26.84 7.31
C GLU A 99 -7.58 25.64 8.18
N LYS A 100 -8.28 25.86 9.31
CA LYS A 100 -8.83 24.77 10.14
C LYS A 100 -9.87 23.96 9.38
N ALA A 101 -10.78 24.60 8.65
CA ALA A 101 -11.78 23.91 7.82
C ALA A 101 -11.12 23.05 6.74
N VAL A 102 -10.09 23.57 6.07
CA VAL A 102 -9.27 22.81 5.11
C VAL A 102 -8.56 21.65 5.80
N GLY A 103 -7.95 21.88 6.97
CA GLY A 103 -7.32 20.84 7.78
C GLY A 103 -8.24 19.67 8.12
N GLN A 104 -9.47 19.98 8.55
CA GLN A 104 -10.47 18.97 8.84
C GLN A 104 -10.89 18.19 7.58
N LYS A 105 -10.94 18.84 6.41
CA LYS A 105 -11.21 18.18 5.13
C LYS A 105 -10.07 17.22 4.74
N VAL A 106 -8.81 17.66 4.84
CA VAL A 106 -7.63 16.83 4.59
C VAL A 106 -7.64 15.61 5.51
N LEU A 107 -7.83 15.81 6.81
CA LEU A 107 -7.83 14.75 7.81
C LEU A 107 -8.92 13.70 7.53
N ARG A 108 -10.14 14.12 7.19
CA ARG A 108 -11.22 13.20 6.79
C ARG A 108 -10.85 12.40 5.54
N SER A 109 -10.23 13.03 4.55
CA SER A 109 -9.79 12.35 3.33
C SER A 109 -8.73 11.28 3.63
N ILE A 110 -7.71 11.63 4.43
CA ILE A 110 -6.63 10.71 4.82
C ILE A 110 -7.19 9.53 5.63
N THR A 111 -7.99 9.81 6.67
CA THR A 111 -8.54 8.77 7.55
C THR A 111 -9.49 7.82 6.82
N LYS A 112 -10.27 8.32 5.85
CA LYS A 112 -11.08 7.49 4.94
C LYS A 112 -10.21 6.56 4.10
N ARG A 113 -9.11 7.07 3.51
CA ARG A 113 -8.18 6.25 2.71
C ARG A 113 -7.51 5.16 3.53
N ILE A 114 -7.08 5.48 4.75
CA ILE A 114 -6.50 4.49 5.68
C ILE A 114 -7.53 3.43 6.05
N GLN A 115 -8.79 3.80 6.26
CA GLN A 115 -9.86 2.83 6.52
C GLN A 115 -10.03 1.87 5.35
N THR A 116 -10.16 2.39 4.12
CA THR A 116 -10.28 1.56 2.91
C THR A 116 -9.08 0.63 2.75
N LEU A 117 -7.85 1.11 2.98
CA LEU A 117 -6.66 0.28 2.95
C LEU A 117 -6.65 -0.80 4.04
N THR A 118 -7.15 -0.49 5.23
CA THR A 118 -7.28 -1.46 6.33
C THR A 118 -8.27 -2.57 5.96
N GLU A 119 -9.41 -2.20 5.37
CA GLU A 119 -10.42 -3.16 4.89
C GLU A 119 -9.84 -4.06 3.79
N LYS A 120 -9.17 -3.48 2.78
CA LYS A 120 -8.48 -4.22 1.71
C LYS A 120 -7.39 -5.15 2.27
N ARG A 121 -6.55 -4.67 3.20
CA ARG A 121 -5.53 -5.49 3.86
C ARG A 121 -6.17 -6.67 4.59
N ASN A 122 -7.25 -6.43 5.32
CA ASN A 122 -7.93 -7.50 6.05
C ASN A 122 -8.61 -8.51 5.11
N GLU A 123 -9.12 -8.06 3.96
CA GLU A 123 -9.61 -8.96 2.91
C GLU A 123 -8.50 -9.86 2.37
N ILE A 124 -7.35 -9.26 2.03
CA ILE A 124 -6.21 -9.93 1.40
C ILE A 124 -5.49 -10.85 2.38
N VAL A 125 -5.06 -10.35 3.54
CA VAL A 125 -4.20 -11.11 4.47
C VAL A 125 -4.96 -12.23 5.18
N HIS A 126 -6.28 -12.08 5.36
CA HIS A 126 -7.11 -13.12 5.98
C HIS A 126 -7.89 -13.94 4.95
N GLY A 127 -7.59 -13.79 3.66
CA GLY A 127 -8.09 -14.68 2.61
C GLY A 127 -7.27 -15.98 2.56
N THR A 128 -7.92 -17.06 2.15
CA THR A 128 -7.24 -18.30 1.77
C THR A 128 -6.79 -18.18 0.33
N TRP A 129 -5.48 -18.24 0.09
CA TRP A 129 -4.88 -18.10 -1.24
C TRP A 129 -4.39 -19.42 -1.81
N PHE A 130 -4.52 -19.56 -3.13
CA PHE A 130 -4.08 -20.72 -3.91
C PHE A 130 -3.04 -20.28 -4.96
N PHE A 131 -1.95 -19.67 -4.48
CA PHE A 131 -0.84 -19.31 -5.37
C PHE A 131 -0.25 -20.57 -6.01
N GLY A 132 -0.07 -20.54 -7.33
CA GLY A 132 0.47 -21.69 -8.07
C GLY A 132 -0.45 -22.90 -8.17
N TRP A 133 -1.73 -22.79 -7.76
CA TRP A 133 -2.69 -23.84 -8.10
C TRP A 133 -3.06 -23.71 -9.56
N ALA A 134 -2.75 -24.73 -10.34
CA ALA A 134 -2.96 -24.72 -11.78
C ALA A 134 -3.28 -26.12 -12.33
N SER A 135 -4.08 -26.17 -13.39
CA SER A 135 -4.31 -27.43 -14.13
C SER A 135 -3.12 -27.78 -15.01
N ALA A 136 -3.09 -29.02 -15.54
CA ALA A 136 -2.03 -29.47 -16.44
C ALA A 136 -1.97 -28.65 -17.73
N GLU A 137 -3.13 -28.15 -18.18
CA GLU A 137 -3.32 -27.38 -19.42
C GLU A 137 -3.07 -25.87 -19.22
N GLN A 138 -3.03 -25.40 -17.98
CA GLN A 138 -2.82 -23.98 -17.68
C GLN A 138 -1.39 -23.57 -17.99
N SER A 139 -1.24 -22.48 -18.75
CA SER A 139 0.04 -21.92 -19.18
C SER A 139 0.30 -20.49 -18.67
N ASP A 140 -0.72 -19.85 -18.09
CA ASP A 140 -0.62 -18.54 -17.44
C ASP A 140 -0.94 -18.65 -15.95
N PHE A 141 -0.03 -18.13 -15.13
CA PHE A 141 -0.05 -18.15 -13.67
C PHE A 141 0.04 -16.72 -13.10
N SER A 142 -0.22 -15.69 -13.92
CA SER A 142 -0.15 -14.28 -13.55
C SER A 142 -1.22 -13.81 -12.55
N THR A 143 -2.21 -14.66 -12.26
CA THR A 143 -3.35 -14.35 -11.39
C THR A 143 -3.42 -15.31 -10.20
N ALA A 144 -3.40 -14.77 -8.98
CA ALA A 144 -3.69 -15.47 -7.76
C ALA A 144 -5.19 -15.53 -7.51
N SER A 145 -5.70 -16.73 -7.23
CA SER A 145 -7.08 -16.94 -6.79
C SER A 145 -7.14 -17.27 -5.30
N GLY A 146 -8.22 -16.88 -4.66
CA GLY A 146 -8.47 -17.13 -3.25
C GLY A 146 -9.94 -16.96 -2.90
N PHE A 147 -10.27 -17.21 -1.65
CA PHE A 147 -11.58 -16.87 -1.11
C PHE A 147 -11.48 -16.43 0.34
N LYS A 148 -12.49 -15.68 0.78
CA LYS A 148 -12.66 -15.31 2.18
C LYS A 148 -14.08 -15.66 2.65
N PRO A 149 -14.23 -16.48 3.70
CA PRO A 149 -15.53 -16.70 4.32
C PRO A 149 -16.00 -15.41 5.00
N LYS A 150 -17.28 -15.09 4.82
CA LYS A 150 -17.94 -13.91 5.39
C LYS A 150 -19.27 -14.33 5.99
N ASN A 151 -19.48 -13.98 7.25
CA ASN A 151 -20.77 -14.17 7.89
C ASN A 151 -21.80 -13.20 7.27
N THR A 152 -22.95 -13.73 6.93
CA THR A 152 -24.13 -13.05 6.38
C THR A 152 -25.34 -13.39 7.24
N LYS A 153 -26.48 -12.72 7.01
CA LYS A 153 -27.71 -13.04 7.75
C LYS A 153 -28.21 -14.46 7.43
N GLU A 154 -27.84 -14.97 6.25
CA GLU A 154 -28.22 -16.26 5.70
C GLU A 154 -27.20 -17.39 6.01
N GLY A 155 -26.12 -17.09 6.76
CA GLY A 155 -25.06 -18.05 7.09
C GLY A 155 -23.68 -17.63 6.59
N VAL A 156 -22.81 -18.59 6.26
CA VAL A 156 -21.45 -18.30 5.75
C VAL A 156 -21.46 -18.21 4.23
N ALA A 157 -21.16 -17.02 3.70
CA ALA A 157 -20.92 -16.80 2.27
C ALA A 157 -19.42 -16.84 1.98
N HIS A 158 -19.03 -17.27 0.77
CA HIS A 158 -17.65 -17.22 0.31
C HIS A 158 -17.49 -16.11 -0.71
N THR A 159 -16.62 -15.14 -0.43
CA THR A 159 -16.26 -14.09 -1.40
C THR A 159 -15.00 -14.54 -2.13
N ASN A 160 -15.08 -14.68 -3.44
CA ASN A 160 -13.91 -14.97 -4.27
C ASN A 160 -13.00 -13.74 -4.32
N ILE A 161 -11.70 -13.98 -4.20
CA ILE A 161 -10.66 -12.96 -4.30
C ILE A 161 -9.77 -13.35 -5.47
N SER A 162 -9.47 -12.40 -6.34
CA SER A 162 -8.53 -12.60 -7.45
C SER A 162 -7.63 -11.38 -7.59
N ARG A 163 -6.32 -11.60 -7.78
CA ARG A 163 -5.31 -10.54 -7.88
C ARG A 163 -4.19 -10.90 -8.83
N THR A 164 -3.76 -9.94 -9.64
CA THR A 164 -2.50 -9.99 -10.39
C THR A 164 -1.39 -9.26 -9.63
N ARG A 165 -0.16 -9.30 -10.16
CA ARG A 165 0.95 -8.49 -9.63
C ARG A 165 0.60 -7.00 -9.65
N GLU A 166 0.06 -6.49 -10.75
CA GLU A 166 -0.31 -5.08 -10.92
C GLU A 166 -1.39 -4.67 -9.92
N GLY A 167 -2.32 -5.59 -9.63
CA GLY A 167 -3.33 -5.39 -8.60
C GLY A 167 -2.73 -5.22 -7.19
N PHE A 168 -1.56 -5.81 -6.90
CA PHE A 168 -0.80 -5.52 -5.68
C PHE A 168 -0.01 -4.22 -5.78
N ASP A 169 0.58 -3.91 -6.93
CA ASP A 169 1.30 -2.66 -7.16
C ASP A 169 0.41 -1.43 -6.92
N ASP A 170 -0.84 -1.46 -7.37
CA ASP A 170 -1.80 -0.39 -7.11
C ASP A 170 -2.03 -0.16 -5.60
N LEU A 171 -2.11 -1.25 -4.82
CA LEU A 171 -2.29 -1.17 -3.36
C LEU A 171 -1.03 -0.69 -2.64
N ILE A 172 0.13 -1.13 -3.12
CA ILE A 172 1.44 -0.64 -2.65
C ILE A 172 1.52 0.87 -2.86
N MET A 173 1.14 1.34 -4.03
CA MET A 173 1.13 2.77 -4.35
C MET A 173 0.13 3.56 -3.50
N ASP A 174 -1.07 3.02 -3.28
CA ASP A 174 -2.04 3.62 -2.36
C ASP A 174 -1.49 3.73 -0.93
N CYS A 175 -0.79 2.70 -0.43
CA CYS A 175 -0.15 2.70 0.88
C CYS A 175 0.96 3.75 0.99
N LEU A 176 1.82 3.83 -0.02
CA LEU A 176 2.89 4.83 -0.09
C LEU A 176 2.30 6.24 -0.12
N GLU A 177 1.26 6.47 -0.92
CA GLU A 177 0.62 7.79 -1.05
C GLU A 177 -0.01 8.21 0.28
N ALA A 178 -0.76 7.30 0.90
CA ALA A 178 -1.34 7.53 2.22
C ALA A 178 -0.26 7.78 3.29
N SER A 179 0.86 7.05 3.26
CA SER A 179 1.97 7.23 4.21
C SER A 179 2.61 8.61 4.05
N CYS A 180 2.82 9.05 2.81
CA CYS A 180 3.29 10.39 2.50
C CYS A 180 2.33 11.48 2.99
N LEU A 181 1.02 11.31 2.76
CA LEU A 181 0.00 12.25 3.25
C LEU A 181 -0.02 12.32 4.78
N VAL A 182 0.06 11.17 5.48
CA VAL A 182 0.16 11.13 6.94
C VAL A 182 1.40 11.86 7.43
N LYS A 183 2.58 11.61 6.82
CA LYS A 183 3.81 12.31 7.19
C LYS A 183 3.71 13.81 6.94
N ARG A 184 3.09 14.25 5.84
CA ARG A 184 2.87 15.67 5.54
C ARG A 184 2.01 16.40 6.58
N MET A 185 1.18 15.69 7.34
CA MET A 185 0.46 16.29 8.47
C MET A 185 1.40 16.91 9.52
N MET A 186 2.68 16.53 9.54
CA MET A 186 3.70 17.17 10.40
C MET A 186 3.81 18.68 10.19
N VAL A 187 3.46 19.19 8.99
CA VAL A 187 3.46 20.62 8.68
C VAL A 187 2.62 21.43 9.67
N LEU A 188 1.55 20.84 10.22
CA LEU A 188 0.71 21.46 11.24
C LEU A 188 1.52 21.97 12.43
N PHE A 189 2.62 21.28 12.78
CA PHE A 189 3.45 21.59 13.95
C PHE A 189 4.61 22.54 13.65
N HIS A 190 4.85 22.91 12.38
CA HIS A 190 6.01 23.72 11.97
C HIS A 190 5.65 25.17 11.61
N GLY A 191 4.40 25.61 11.85
CA GLY A 191 3.98 27.00 11.64
C GLY A 191 3.88 27.47 10.18
N ASN A 192 4.00 26.55 9.22
CA ASN A 192 3.80 26.83 7.80
C ASN A 192 2.30 26.84 7.44
N SER A 193 1.93 27.50 6.34
CA SER A 193 0.56 27.44 5.81
C SER A 193 0.19 25.99 5.49
N PHE A 194 -0.77 25.45 6.23
CA PHE A 194 -1.14 24.04 6.19
C PHE A 194 -1.72 23.68 4.82
N SER A 195 -2.67 24.48 4.32
CA SER A 195 -3.36 24.22 3.06
C SER A 195 -2.43 24.11 1.85
N LYS A 196 -1.35 24.91 1.79
CA LYS A 196 -0.38 24.93 0.68
C LYS A 196 0.41 23.62 0.50
N ASN A 197 0.33 22.71 1.46
CA ASN A 197 1.03 21.43 1.43
C ASN A 197 0.16 20.29 0.88
N PHE A 198 -1.10 20.57 0.55
CA PHE A 198 -2.09 19.60 0.10
C PHE A 198 -2.82 20.09 -1.15
N ILE A 199 -3.07 19.16 -2.06
CA ILE A 199 -3.79 19.43 -3.30
C ILE A 199 -5.05 18.59 -3.29
N PHE A 200 -6.13 19.14 -3.83
CA PHE A 200 -7.40 18.45 -3.95
C PHE A 200 -7.68 18.12 -5.42
N VAL A 201 -7.85 16.84 -5.72
CA VAL A 201 -8.28 16.35 -7.03
C VAL A 201 -9.62 15.66 -6.81
N ASN A 202 -10.67 16.12 -7.51
CA ASN A 202 -12.04 15.60 -7.37
C ASN A 202 -12.56 15.57 -5.91
N GLY A 203 -12.13 16.53 -5.09
CA GLY A 203 -12.55 16.64 -3.70
C GLY A 203 -11.77 15.77 -2.71
N GLU A 204 -10.87 14.91 -3.18
CA GLU A 204 -9.97 14.10 -2.35
C GLU A 204 -8.56 14.69 -2.32
N VAL A 205 -7.85 14.49 -1.21
CA VAL A 205 -6.47 14.96 -1.10
C VAL A 205 -5.52 14.06 -1.88
N SER A 206 -4.61 14.66 -2.63
CA SER A 206 -3.62 13.95 -3.46
C SER A 206 -2.23 14.56 -3.30
N LEU A 207 -1.20 13.77 -3.64
CA LEU A 207 0.17 14.25 -3.76
C LEU A 207 0.35 14.88 -5.15
N ASP A 208 1.06 16.01 -5.20
CA ASP A 208 1.44 16.64 -6.48
C ASP A 208 2.37 15.72 -7.31
N ASP A 209 2.15 15.65 -8.62
CA ASP A 209 2.87 14.75 -9.54
C ASP A 209 4.40 14.96 -9.52
N VAL A 210 4.87 16.16 -9.18
CA VAL A 210 6.27 16.58 -9.28
C VAL A 210 7.19 15.85 -8.29
N HIS A 211 6.68 15.40 -7.14
CA HIS A 211 7.47 14.61 -6.17
C HIS A 211 7.24 13.10 -6.26
N TRP A 212 6.26 12.65 -7.05
CA TRP A 212 5.86 11.26 -7.13
C TRP A 212 6.54 10.45 -8.25
N THR A 213 7.06 11.13 -9.28
CA THR A 213 7.72 10.47 -10.42
C THR A 213 8.97 9.66 -10.04
N PHE A 214 9.60 9.93 -8.90
CA PHE A 214 10.78 9.20 -8.45
C PHE A 214 10.47 7.77 -7.94
N SER A 215 9.27 7.52 -7.41
CA SER A 215 8.87 6.18 -6.93
C SER A 215 8.35 5.28 -8.06
N ARG A 216 7.61 5.84 -9.03
CA ARG A 216 7.12 5.07 -10.20
C ARG A 216 8.22 4.57 -11.14
N ARG A 217 9.35 5.28 -11.26
CA ARG A 217 10.43 4.86 -12.17
C ARG A 217 11.19 3.62 -11.69
N ARG A 218 11.20 3.32 -10.39
CA ARG A 218 11.90 2.13 -9.85
C ARG A 218 11.10 0.84 -9.97
N THR A 219 9.76 0.90 -10.00
CA THR A 219 8.92 -0.30 -10.06
C THR A 219 8.60 -0.76 -11.48
N ARG A 220 8.77 0.09 -12.50
CA ARG A 220 8.55 -0.29 -13.91
C ARG A 220 9.79 -0.70 -14.69
N SER A 221 10.99 -0.47 -14.16
CA SER A 221 12.23 -0.96 -14.77
C SER A 221 12.56 -2.35 -14.22
N ALA A 222 11.80 -3.36 -14.62
CA ALA A 222 12.43 -4.67 -14.77
C ALA A 222 13.48 -4.54 -15.89
N PRO A 223 14.70 -5.07 -15.73
CA PRO A 223 15.66 -5.03 -16.83
C PRO A 223 15.04 -5.76 -18.03
N GLU A 224 15.03 -5.10 -19.19
CA GLU A 224 14.94 -5.82 -20.46
C GLU A 224 16.04 -6.89 -20.39
N VAL A 225 15.65 -8.15 -20.28
CA VAL A 225 16.56 -9.26 -20.52
C VAL A 225 16.91 -9.11 -21.98
N ALA A 226 18.11 -8.61 -22.26
CA ALA A 226 18.63 -8.51 -23.60
C ALA A 226 18.61 -9.91 -24.22
N GLU A 227 17.82 -10.07 -25.29
CA GLU A 227 17.84 -11.24 -26.17
C GLU A 227 19.17 -11.36 -26.91
#